data_AF-A0A971MT47-F1
#
_entry.id   AF-A0A971MT47-F1
#
_cell.length_a   1.000
_cell.length_b   1.000
_cell.length_c   1.000
_cell.angle_alpha   90.00
_cell.angle_beta   90.00
_cell.angle_gamma   90.00
#
_symmetry.space_group_name_H-M   'P 1'
#
loop_
_entity.id
_entity.type
_entity.pdbx_description
1 polymer ?
#
loop_
_entity_poly.entity_id
_entity_poly.type
_entity_poly.pdbx_seq_one_letter_code
_entity_poly.pdbx_strand_id
1 'polypeptide(L)' 'MRRFKNLESLKNQITATRAKMNEIWNQRGYTDSEVLAVSIQLDHLINQYQQITYTKK' A
#
# COMPACT_ATOMS: atom_id res chain seq x y z
N MET A 1 -5.86 -7.94 21.76
CA MET A 1 -5.85 -8.64 20.46
C MET A 1 -6.15 -7.78 19.22
N ARG A 2 -6.57 -6.49 19.30
CA ARG A 2 -6.94 -5.67 18.11
C ARG A 2 -5.78 -5.21 17.21
N ARG A 3 -4.54 -5.11 17.71
CA ARG A 3 -3.41 -4.50 16.96
C ARG A 3 -2.85 -5.38 15.83
N PHE A 4 -2.84 -6.70 16.00
CA PHE A 4 -2.29 -7.65 15.01
C PHE A 4 -3.22 -7.84 13.80
N LYS A 5 -4.54 -7.89 14.01
CA LYS A 5 -5.54 -7.91 12.92
C LYS A 5 -5.42 -6.71 11.98
N ASN A 6 -5.06 -5.53 12.52
CA ASN A 6 -4.85 -4.34 11.71
C ASN A 6 -3.58 -4.43 10.86
N LEU A 7 -2.50 -5.04 11.36
CA LEU A 7 -1.25 -5.21 10.61
C LEU A 7 -1.37 -6.19 9.44
N GLU A 8 -2.07 -7.32 9.64
CA GLU A 8 -2.32 -8.28 8.55
C GLU A 8 -3.25 -7.69 7.49
N SER A 9 -4.29 -6.95 7.90
CA SER A 9 -5.17 -6.23 6.98
C SER A 9 -4.40 -5.16 6.19
N LEU A 10 -3.51 -4.41 6.83
CA LEU A 10 -2.62 -3.44 6.17
C LEU A 10 -1.69 -4.12 5.17
N LYS A 11 -1.07 -5.25 5.53
CA LYS A 11 -0.25 -6.03 4.60
C LYS A 11 -1.03 -6.51 3.39
N ASN A 12 -2.24 -7.03 3.58
CA ASN A 12 -3.09 -7.47 2.47
C ASN A 12 -3.47 -6.30 1.56
N GLN A 13 -3.80 -5.13 2.13
CA GLN A 13 -4.07 -3.93 1.35
C GLN A 13 -2.83 -3.46 0.57
N ILE A 14 -1.63 -3.46 1.17
CA ILE A 14 -0.37 -3.14 0.48
C ILE A 14 -0.14 -4.08 -0.70
N THR A 15 -0.34 -5.38 -0.51
CA THR A 15 -0.18 -6.40 -1.57
C THR A 15 -1.19 -6.20 -2.70
N ALA A 16 -2.47 -5.97 -2.37
CA ALA A 16 -3.51 -5.74 -3.36
C ALA A 16 -3.26 -4.44 -4.15
N THR A 17 -2.91 -3.35 -3.47
CA THR A 17 -2.60 -2.06 -4.10
C THR A 17 -1.36 -2.15 -4.99
N ARG A 18 -0.34 -2.93 -4.59
CA ARG A 18 0.83 -3.23 -5.45
C ARG A 18 0.46 -4.04 -6.69
N ALA A 19 -0.39 -5.05 -6.55
CA ALA A 19 -0.86 -5.84 -7.70
C ALA A 19 -1.61 -4.95 -8.69
N LYS A 20 -2.50 -4.10 -8.19
CA LYS A 20 -3.25 -3.12 -9.00
C LYS A 20 -2.33 -2.10 -9.67
N MET A 21 -1.31 -1.61 -8.96
CA MET A 21 -0.30 -0.72 -9.54
C MET A 21 0.43 -1.38 -10.71
N ASN A 22 0.87 -2.63 -10.54
CA ASN A 22 1.56 -3.38 -11.59
C ASN A 22 0.65 -3.62 -12.81
N GLU A 23 -0.63 -3.92 -12.58
CA GLU A 23 -1.60 -4.10 -13.67
C GLU A 23 -1.79 -2.81 -14.47
N ILE A 24 -2.00 -1.68 -13.79
CA ILE A 24 -2.15 -0.37 -14.45
C ILE A 24 -0.85 0.03 -15.15
N TRP A 25 0.30 -0.20 -14.52
CA TRP A 25 1.61 0.07 -15.12
C TRP A 25 1.79 -0.74 -16.42
N ASN A 26 1.44 -2.02 -16.39
CA ASN A 26 1.55 -2.89 -17.56
C ASN A 26 0.56 -2.53 -18.68
N GLN A 27 -0.62 -2.00 -18.33
CA GLN A 27 -1.64 -1.62 -19.31
C GLN A 27 -1.48 -0.21 -19.89
N ARG A 28 -1.06 0.77 -19.09
CA ARG A 28 -1.10 2.20 -19.45
C ARG A 28 0.24 2.93 -19.35
N GLY A 29 1.27 2.29 -18.78
CA GLY A 29 2.57 2.90 -18.55
C GLY A 29 2.59 3.81 -17.32
N TYR A 30 3.80 4.23 -16.92
CA TYR A 30 4.04 4.93 -15.64
C TYR A 30 3.45 6.35 -15.55
N THR A 31 3.06 6.93 -16.69
CA THR A 31 2.66 8.33 -16.83
C THR A 31 1.17 8.58 -16.60
N ASP A 32 0.39 7.52 -16.36
CA ASP A 32 -1.03 7.64 -16.12
C ASP A 32 -1.30 8.18 -14.70
N SER A 33 -2.24 9.12 -14.59
CA SER A 33 -2.63 9.73 -13.32
C SER A 33 -3.18 8.68 -12.33
N GLU A 34 -3.68 7.55 -12.83
CA GLU A 34 -4.05 6.40 -11.99
C GLU A 34 -2.84 5.73 -11.33
N VAL A 35 -1.69 5.62 -12.01
CA VAL A 35 -0.47 5.05 -11.41
C VAL A 35 0.05 5.95 -10.28
N LEU A 36 -0.03 7.26 -10.46
CA LEU A 36 0.30 8.25 -9.42
C LEU A 36 -0.66 8.14 -8.23
N ALA A 37 -1.97 8.08 -8.48
CA ALA A 37 -2.97 7.95 -7.42
C ALA A 37 -2.81 6.63 -6.62
N VAL A 38 -2.50 5.54 -7.30
CA VAL A 38 -2.23 4.23 -6.66
C VAL A 38 -0.91 4.25 -5.89
N SER A 39 0.11 4.93 -6.40
CA SER A 39 1.40 5.11 -5.70
C SER A 39 1.24 5.90 -4.40
N ILE A 40 0.44 6.98 -4.41
CA ILE A 40 0.13 7.78 -3.21
C ILE A 40 -0.62 6.93 -2.17
N GLN A 41 -1.61 6.14 -2.60
CA GLN A 41 -2.33 5.23 -1.71
C GLN A 41 -1.41 4.16 -1.10
N LEU A 42 -0.50 3.61 -1.91
CA LEU A 42 0.47 2.62 -1.44
C LEU A 42 1.42 3.23 -0.39
N ASP A 43 1.92 4.43 -0.63
CA ASP A 43 2.80 5.15 0.30
C ASP A 43 2.10 5.41 1.64
N HIS A 44 0.83 5.82 1.62
CA HIS A 44 0.05 6.04 2.83
C HIS A 44 -0.11 4.76 3.66
N LEU A 45 -0.42 3.63 3.01
CA LEU A 45 -0.55 2.32 3.66
C LEU A 45 0.79 1.85 4.25
N ILE A 46 1.90 2.05 3.53
CA ILE A 46 3.24 1.72 4.01
C ILE A 46 3.60 2.58 5.22
N ASN A 47 3.33 3.89 5.17
CA ASN A 47 3.58 4.79 6.29
C ASN A 47 2.76 4.40 7.53
N GLN A 48 1.49 4.03 7.37
CA GLN A 48 0.67 3.52 8.47
C GLN A 48 1.25 2.22 9.05
N TYR A 49 1.66 1.28 8.21
CA TYR A 49 2.31 0.06 8.65
C TYR A 49 3.61 0.37 9.41
N GLN A 50 4.45 1.24 8.87
CA GLN A 50 5.71 1.67 9.48
C GLN A 50 5.47 2.34 10.84
N GLN A 51 4.55 3.29 10.96
CA GLN A 51 4.22 3.94 12.24
C GLN A 51 3.79 2.94 13.31
N ILE A 52 2.97 1.95 12.96
CA ILE A 52 2.52 0.90 13.88
C ILE A 52 3.68 -0.03 14.28
N THR A 53 4.62 -0.30 13.38
CA THR A 53 5.81 -1.13 13.66
C THR A 53 6.96 -0.38 14.34
N TYR A 54 7.09 0.93 14.13
CA TYR A 54 8.19 1.76 14.62
C TYR A 54 7.92 2.31 16.03
N THR A 55 6.65 2.45 16.43
CA THR A 55 6.24 2.71 17.84
C THR A 55 6.51 1.53 18.80
N LYS A 56 7.32 0.56 18.37
CA LYS A 56 7.72 -0.64 19.11
C LYS A 56 9.20 -0.62 19.54
N LYS A 57 9.89 0.51 19.42
CA LYS A 57 11.28 0.69 19.85
C LYS A 57 11.34 1.46 21.17
#